data_AF-A0A3C1FDJ7-F1
#
_entry.id   AF-A0A3C1FDJ7-F1
#
_cell.length_a   1.000
_cell.length_b   1.000
_cell.length_c   1.000
_cell.angle_alpha   90.00
_cell.angle_beta   90.00
_cell.angle_gamma   90.00
#
_symmetry.space_group_name_H-M   'P 1'
#
loop_
_entity.id
_entity.type
_entity.pdbx_description
1 polymer ?
#
loop_
_entity_poly.entity_id
_entity_poly.type
_entity_poly.pdbx_seq_one_letter_code
_entity_poly.pdbx_strand_id
1 'polypeptide(L)'
;QVEALSVTPYSPTSLERGIDGLLVSAARVLQASITDGLSPEREAWRIKDQRTAVDVISQKLKARIAAAALDDAATKRANDLLVNRLDRWNERAKRAAEMHKTLVYERTGEGGKYLPLIISPENAKASVGGSMEAPFVIANSMREVQPEINLLVSPVPERLFARTPDGVADWILPADEED
;
A
#
# COMPACT_ATOMS: atom_id res chain seq x y z
N GLN A 1 3.39 -22.36 13.93
CA GLN A 1 3.61 -20.90 13.80
C GLN A 1 3.66 -20.61 12.31
N VAL A 2 2.71 -19.86 11.77
CA VAL A 2 2.67 -19.53 10.34
C VAL A 2 3.54 -18.28 10.15
N GLU A 3 4.53 -18.40 9.28
CA GLU A 3 5.64 -17.46 9.19
C GLU A 3 5.21 -16.03 8.83
N ALA A 4 5.98 -15.04 9.31
CA ALA A 4 5.78 -13.61 9.09
C ALA A 4 5.77 -13.17 7.61
N LEU A 5 5.95 -14.11 6.68
CA LEU A 5 5.98 -13.96 5.23
C LEU A 5 4.83 -14.69 4.50
N SER A 6 3.97 -15.43 5.21
CA SER A 6 2.84 -16.12 4.58
C SER A 6 1.73 -15.11 4.22
N VAL A 7 1.59 -14.87 2.92
CA VAL A 7 0.45 -14.12 2.35
C VAL A 7 -0.72 -15.09 2.16
N THR A 8 -1.45 -15.35 3.25
CA THR A 8 -2.73 -16.08 3.12
C THR A 8 -3.70 -15.17 2.35
N PRO A 9 -4.23 -15.61 1.19
CA PRO A 9 -5.20 -14.82 0.43
C PRO A 9 -6.38 -14.41 1.30
N TYR A 10 -6.87 -13.18 1.13
CA TYR A 10 -8.00 -12.62 1.88
C TYR A 10 -7.85 -12.55 3.40
N SER A 11 -6.67 -12.84 3.95
CA SER A 11 -6.38 -12.53 5.35
C SER A 11 -6.45 -11.02 5.59
N PRO A 12 -6.73 -10.56 6.83
CA PRO A 12 -6.81 -9.14 7.15
C PRO A 12 -5.58 -8.36 6.67
N THR A 13 -4.37 -8.87 6.96
CA THR A 13 -3.10 -8.24 6.55
C THR A 13 -2.93 -8.16 5.03
N SER A 14 -3.31 -9.23 4.30
CA SER A 14 -3.26 -9.23 2.83
C SER A 14 -4.22 -8.21 2.22
N LEU A 15 -5.42 -8.09 2.79
CA LEU A 15 -6.43 -7.12 2.34
C LEU A 15 -6.00 -5.68 2.64
N GLU A 16 -5.53 -5.41 3.86
CA GLU A 16 -5.06 -4.08 4.27
C GLU A 16 -3.95 -3.55 3.36
N ARG A 17 -3.03 -4.42 2.93
CA ARG A 17 -1.91 -4.03 2.07
C ARG A 17 -2.29 -3.93 0.58
N GLY A 18 -3.21 -4.76 0.11
CA GLY A 18 -3.47 -4.93 -1.33
C GLY A 18 -4.65 -4.13 -1.88
N ILE A 19 -5.66 -3.85 -1.05
CA ILE A 19 -6.96 -3.38 -1.56
C ILE A 19 -6.92 -1.96 -2.13
N ASP A 20 -6.09 -1.10 -1.56
CA ASP A 20 -5.89 0.28 -2.02
C ASP A 20 -5.27 0.29 -3.42
N GLY A 21 -4.18 -0.47 -3.58
CA GLY A 21 -3.51 -0.70 -4.86
C GLY A 21 -4.44 -1.29 -5.90
N LEU A 22 -5.23 -2.31 -5.52
CA LEU A 22 -6.19 -2.96 -6.40
C LEU A 22 -7.25 -1.97 -6.92
N LEU A 23 -7.87 -1.19 -6.04
CA LEU A 23 -8.90 -0.23 -6.44
C LEU A 23 -8.35 0.86 -7.37
N VAL A 24 -7.23 1.48 -6.97
CA VAL A 24 -6.61 2.58 -7.74
C VAL A 24 -6.12 2.09 -9.10
N SER A 25 -5.41 0.97 -9.15
CA SER A 25 -4.90 0.40 -10.41
C SER A 25 -6.03 0.00 -11.36
N ALA A 26 -7.07 -0.68 -10.86
CA ALA A 26 -8.22 -1.07 -11.67
C ALA A 26 -8.96 0.15 -12.22
N ALA A 27 -9.16 1.19 -11.41
CA ALA A 27 -9.78 2.44 -11.84
C ALA A 27 -8.97 3.12 -12.95
N ARG A 28 -7.65 3.27 -12.76
CA ARG A 28 -6.77 3.91 -13.75
C ARG A 28 -6.74 3.15 -15.07
N VAL A 29 -6.56 1.82 -15.03
CA VAL A 29 -6.47 0.98 -16.23
C VAL A 29 -7.78 0.96 -16.99
N LEU A 30 -8.91 0.76 -16.31
CA LEU A 30 -10.22 0.66 -16.97
C LEU A 30 -10.76 2.02 -17.46
N GLN A 31 -10.19 3.13 -16.99
CA GLN A 31 -10.50 4.47 -17.44
C GLN A 31 -9.44 5.04 -18.39
N ALA A 32 -8.45 4.25 -18.81
CA ALA A 32 -7.32 4.74 -19.61
C ALA A 32 -7.70 5.25 -21.00
N SER A 33 -8.72 4.66 -21.63
CA SER A 33 -9.22 5.09 -22.93
C SER A 33 -10.34 6.13 -22.85
N ILE A 34 -10.74 6.54 -21.64
CA ILE A 34 -11.80 7.51 -21.44
C ILE A 34 -11.17 8.90 -21.42
N THR A 35 -11.54 9.75 -22.38
CA THR A 35 -11.22 11.18 -22.32
C THR A 35 -11.71 11.71 -20.98
N ASP A 36 -10.87 12.51 -20.30
CA ASP A 36 -11.25 13.04 -18.99
C ASP A 36 -11.53 11.95 -17.92
N GLY A 37 -10.91 10.78 -18.10
CA GLY A 37 -10.94 9.66 -17.16
C GLY A 37 -9.93 9.80 -16.01
N LEU A 38 -9.81 8.72 -15.24
CA LEU A 38 -8.99 8.67 -14.02
C LEU A 38 -7.52 8.29 -14.25
N SER A 39 -7.11 7.93 -15.46
CA SER A 39 -5.76 7.38 -15.69
C SER A 39 -4.61 8.37 -15.44
N PRO A 40 -4.67 9.64 -15.90
CA PRO A 40 -3.54 10.56 -15.77
C PRO A 40 -3.21 10.90 -14.32
N GLU A 41 -1.92 11.12 -14.06
CA GLU A 41 -1.37 11.25 -12.69
C GLU A 41 -2.02 12.37 -11.86
N ARG A 42 -2.43 13.46 -12.51
CA ARG A 42 -2.97 14.66 -11.87
C ARG A 42 -4.50 14.68 -11.78
N GLU A 43 -5.17 13.63 -12.25
CA GLU A 43 -6.62 13.61 -12.43
C GLU A 43 -7.36 12.75 -11.41
N ALA A 44 -6.71 12.39 -10.28
CA ALA A 44 -7.35 11.63 -9.20
C ALA A 44 -8.57 12.36 -8.58
N TRP A 45 -8.65 13.69 -8.71
CA TRP A 45 -9.81 14.50 -8.30
C TRP A 45 -11.09 14.21 -9.10
N ARG A 46 -10.97 13.66 -10.31
CA ARG A 46 -12.13 13.33 -11.18
C ARG A 46 -12.95 12.16 -10.67
N ILE A 47 -12.58 11.55 -9.53
CA ILE A 47 -13.40 10.52 -8.87
C ILE A 47 -14.84 10.99 -8.62
N LYS A 48 -15.02 12.30 -8.41
CA LYS A 48 -16.34 12.93 -8.26
C LYS A 48 -17.20 12.84 -9.53
N ASP A 49 -16.56 12.89 -10.70
CA ASP A 49 -17.20 12.87 -12.01
C ASP A 49 -17.33 11.43 -12.53
N GLN A 50 -16.38 10.56 -12.16
CA GLN A 50 -16.29 9.16 -12.59
C GLN A 50 -16.81 8.17 -11.52
N ARG A 51 -17.55 8.64 -10.51
CA ARG A 51 -18.03 7.81 -9.38
C ARG A 51 -18.78 6.58 -9.87
N THR A 52 -19.74 6.75 -10.77
CA THR A 52 -20.53 5.65 -11.34
C THR A 52 -19.65 4.61 -12.04
N ALA A 53 -18.61 5.04 -12.76
CA ALA A 53 -17.69 4.11 -13.41
C ALA A 53 -16.91 3.30 -12.37
N VAL A 54 -16.44 3.94 -11.29
CA VAL A 54 -15.70 3.23 -10.23
C VAL A 54 -16.60 2.33 -9.38
N ASP A 55 -17.87 2.69 -9.18
CA ASP A 55 -18.86 1.79 -8.56
C ASP A 55 -19.03 0.50 -9.37
N VAL A 56 -19.12 0.59 -10.71
CA VAL A 56 -19.18 -0.58 -11.60
C VAL A 56 -17.90 -1.43 -11.48
N ILE A 57 -16.73 -0.79 -11.38
CA ILE A 57 -15.45 -1.49 -11.17
C ILE A 57 -15.47 -2.22 -9.82
N SER A 58 -15.95 -1.56 -8.76
CA SER A 58 -16.07 -2.14 -7.41
C SER A 58 -16.99 -3.38 -7.43
N GLN A 59 -18.13 -3.33 -8.13
CA GLN A 59 -19.02 -4.49 -8.29
C GLN A 59 -18.34 -5.65 -9.04
N LYS A 60 -17.57 -5.35 -10.10
CA LYS A 60 -16.79 -6.38 -10.82
C LYS A 60 -15.72 -7.00 -9.92
N LEU A 61 -15.04 -6.21 -9.10
CA LEU A 61 -14.06 -6.70 -8.13
C LEU A 61 -14.72 -7.57 -7.07
N LYS A 62 -15.88 -7.16 -6.53
CA LYS A 62 -16.67 -7.96 -5.59
C LYS A 62 -17.03 -9.33 -6.17
N ALA A 63 -17.50 -9.39 -7.42
CA ALA A 63 -17.81 -10.66 -8.07
C ALA A 63 -16.58 -11.57 -8.21
N ARG A 64 -15.42 -11.00 -8.55
CA ARG A 64 -14.15 -11.74 -8.62
C ARG A 64 -13.69 -12.25 -7.25
N ILE A 65 -13.82 -11.42 -6.21
CA ILE A 65 -13.49 -11.79 -4.84
C ILE A 65 -14.37 -12.93 -4.36
N ALA A 66 -15.69 -12.86 -4.60
CA ALA A 66 -16.63 -13.92 -4.24
C ALA A 66 -16.27 -15.26 -4.89
N ALA A 67 -15.90 -15.24 -6.17
CA ALA A 67 -15.49 -16.44 -6.90
C ALA A 67 -14.17 -17.05 -6.41
N ALA A 68 -13.26 -16.25 -5.86
CA ALA A 68 -11.92 -16.67 -5.48
C ALA A 68 -11.74 -16.94 -3.98
N ALA A 69 -12.47 -16.25 -3.11
CA ALA A 69 -12.35 -16.42 -1.66
C ALA A 69 -12.98 -17.73 -1.17
N LEU A 70 -14.05 -18.20 -1.83
CA LEU A 70 -14.84 -19.37 -1.42
C LEU A 70 -15.29 -19.33 0.06
N ASP A 71 -15.33 -18.12 0.63
CA ASP A 71 -15.77 -17.79 1.99
C ASP A 71 -16.57 -16.49 1.97
N ASP A 72 -17.81 -16.55 2.44
CA ASP A 72 -18.73 -15.42 2.47
C ASP A 72 -18.26 -14.33 3.44
N ALA A 73 -17.60 -14.71 4.55
CA ALA A 73 -17.13 -13.75 5.54
C ALA A 73 -15.95 -12.92 5.01
N ALA A 74 -14.96 -13.59 4.39
CA ALA A 74 -13.86 -12.93 3.69
C ALA A 74 -14.36 -12.05 2.53
N THR A 75 -15.33 -12.55 1.74
CA THR A 75 -15.94 -11.80 0.63
C THR A 75 -16.62 -10.53 1.14
N LYS A 76 -17.44 -10.64 2.18
CA LYS A 76 -18.11 -9.49 2.80
C LYS A 76 -17.09 -8.48 3.31
N ARG A 77 -16.08 -8.94 4.08
CA ARG A 77 -15.02 -8.06 4.61
C ARG A 77 -14.30 -7.29 3.50
N ALA A 78 -13.88 -7.98 2.45
CA ALA A 78 -13.17 -7.35 1.34
C ALA A 78 -14.06 -6.36 0.58
N ASN A 79 -15.35 -6.67 0.41
CA ASN A 79 -16.32 -5.74 -0.19
C ASN A 79 -16.55 -4.50 0.70
N ASP A 80 -16.75 -4.68 2.00
CA ASP A 80 -16.92 -3.57 2.96
C ASP A 80 -15.70 -2.64 2.93
N LEU A 81 -14.49 -3.20 2.81
CA LEU A 81 -13.26 -2.43 2.60
C LEU A 81 -13.26 -1.68 1.27
N LEU A 82 -13.63 -2.29 0.14
CA LEU A 82 -13.68 -1.62 -1.17
C LEU A 82 -14.62 -0.41 -1.14
N VAL A 83 -15.82 -0.57 -0.56
CA VAL A 83 -16.79 0.51 -0.39
C VAL A 83 -16.19 1.64 0.45
N ASN A 84 -15.60 1.29 1.61
CA ASN A 84 -14.96 2.27 2.47
C ASN A 84 -13.82 3.03 1.76
N ARG A 85 -13.01 2.35 0.94
CA ARG A 85 -11.94 3.00 0.17
C ARG A 85 -12.48 3.95 -0.89
N LEU A 86 -13.53 3.56 -1.60
CA LEU A 86 -14.17 4.46 -2.56
C LEU A 86 -14.72 5.72 -1.90
N ASP A 87 -15.35 5.59 -0.74
CA ASP A 87 -15.86 6.74 0.01
C ASP A 87 -14.72 7.63 0.51
N ARG A 88 -13.64 7.04 1.04
CA ARG A 88 -12.42 7.78 1.43
C ARG A 88 -11.79 8.54 0.27
N TRP A 89 -11.76 7.98 -0.94
CA TRP A 89 -11.26 8.70 -2.12
C TRP A 89 -12.14 9.93 -2.42
N ASN A 90 -13.47 9.76 -2.40
CA ASN A 90 -14.38 10.88 -2.62
C ASN A 90 -14.26 11.98 -1.55
N GLU A 91 -14.17 11.60 -0.28
CA GLU A 91 -13.93 12.53 0.83
C GLU A 91 -12.60 13.27 0.68
N ARG A 92 -11.55 12.56 0.25
CA ARG A 92 -10.24 13.16 -0.01
C ARG A 92 -10.29 14.16 -1.17
N ALA A 93 -11.07 13.89 -2.21
CA ALA A 93 -11.28 14.82 -3.32
C ALA A 93 -12.04 16.08 -2.88
N LYS A 94 -13.08 15.92 -2.04
CA LYS A 94 -13.80 17.05 -1.42
C LYS A 94 -12.85 17.91 -0.57
N ARG A 95 -12.06 17.29 0.29
CA ARG A 95 -11.06 17.98 1.13
C ARG A 95 -10.03 18.73 0.29
N ALA A 96 -9.56 18.14 -0.82
CA ALA A 96 -8.64 18.83 -1.73
C ALA A 96 -9.27 20.12 -2.26
N ALA A 97 -10.52 20.06 -2.72
CA ALA A 97 -11.25 21.22 -3.21
C ALA A 97 -11.46 22.29 -2.13
N GLU A 98 -11.83 21.91 -0.90
CA GLU A 98 -11.97 22.81 0.25
C GLU A 98 -10.65 23.52 0.61
N MET A 99 -9.51 22.85 0.40
CA MET A 99 -8.18 23.41 0.62
C MET A 99 -7.61 24.18 -0.58
N HIS A 100 -8.40 24.35 -1.66
CA HIS A 100 -7.94 24.91 -2.94
C HIS A 100 -6.73 24.18 -3.54
N LYS A 101 -6.69 22.85 -3.38
CA LYS A 101 -5.67 21.97 -3.93
C LYS A 101 -6.26 21.01 -4.96
N THR A 102 -5.43 20.55 -5.88
CA THR A 102 -5.81 19.47 -6.80
C THR A 102 -5.44 18.11 -6.17
N LEU A 103 -6.39 17.18 -6.13
CA LEU A 103 -6.11 15.80 -5.75
C LEU A 103 -5.39 15.09 -6.91
N VAL A 104 -4.20 14.58 -6.62
CA VAL A 104 -3.35 13.79 -7.54
C VAL A 104 -3.10 12.42 -6.95
N TYR A 105 -2.61 11.46 -7.73
CA TYR A 105 -2.23 10.15 -7.16
C TYR A 105 -1.02 10.33 -6.23
N GLU A 106 0.16 10.54 -6.78
CA GLU A 106 1.40 10.74 -6.02
C GLU A 106 1.97 12.16 -6.21
N ARG A 107 2.72 12.63 -5.22
CA ARG A 107 3.24 14.00 -5.20
C ARG A 107 4.44 14.15 -6.14
N THR A 108 4.21 14.73 -7.30
CA THR A 108 5.28 15.05 -8.27
C THR A 108 5.80 16.48 -8.04
N GLY A 109 6.71 16.65 -7.07
CA GLY A 109 7.68 17.75 -6.98
C GLY A 109 7.17 19.19 -6.77
N GLU A 110 5.92 19.52 -7.07
CA GLU A 110 5.43 20.90 -7.01
C GLU A 110 4.69 21.15 -5.69
N GLY A 111 5.32 21.96 -4.84
CA GLY A 111 4.88 22.27 -3.48
C GLY A 111 3.49 22.91 -3.39
N GLY A 112 2.80 22.61 -2.28
CA GLY A 112 1.59 23.31 -1.81
C GLY A 112 0.28 23.06 -2.58
N LYS A 113 0.31 23.05 -3.91
CA LYS A 113 -0.88 23.02 -4.79
C LYS A 113 -1.55 21.64 -4.93
N TYR A 114 -0.83 20.59 -4.58
CA TYR A 114 -1.30 19.21 -4.68
C TYR A 114 -1.56 18.57 -3.33
N LEU A 115 -2.62 17.76 -3.30
CA LEU A 115 -2.92 16.84 -2.22
C LEU A 115 -2.76 15.41 -2.78
N PRO A 116 -1.90 14.56 -2.21
CA PRO A 116 -1.75 13.18 -2.67
C PRO A 116 -2.90 12.29 -2.18
N LEU A 117 -3.30 11.36 -3.03
CA LEU A 117 -4.20 10.25 -2.71
C LEU A 117 -3.42 9.04 -2.17
N ILE A 118 -2.25 8.77 -2.76
CA ILE A 118 -1.42 7.59 -2.46
C ILE A 118 -0.09 8.02 -1.82
N ILE A 119 0.47 7.15 -0.99
CA ILE A 119 1.81 7.28 -0.41
C ILE A 119 2.47 5.91 -0.37
N SER A 120 3.79 5.86 -0.56
CA SER A 120 4.54 4.62 -0.37
C SER A 120 4.63 4.23 1.11
N PRO A 121 4.72 2.93 1.45
CA PRO A 121 4.86 2.46 2.83
C PRO A 121 6.06 3.09 3.56
N GLU A 122 7.17 3.32 2.87
CA GLU A 122 8.37 3.96 3.42
C GLU A 122 8.11 5.41 3.85
N ASN A 123 7.34 6.16 3.05
CA ASN A 123 7.01 7.56 3.33
C ASN A 123 5.84 7.73 4.30
N ALA A 124 4.99 6.71 4.43
CA ALA A 124 3.86 6.70 5.35
C ALA A 124 4.32 6.88 6.81
N LYS A 125 5.42 6.21 7.21
CA LYS A 125 5.98 6.29 8.58
C LYS A 125 6.38 7.72 8.97
N ALA A 126 6.87 8.51 8.02
CA ALA A 126 7.28 9.89 8.24
C ALA A 126 6.09 10.88 8.28
N SER A 127 4.91 10.45 7.83
CA SER A 127 3.72 11.30 7.65
C SER A 127 2.60 11.03 8.68
N VAL A 128 2.79 10.08 9.60
CA VAL A 128 1.78 9.63 10.56
C VAL A 128 1.26 10.80 11.40
N GLY A 129 -0.06 11.00 11.38
CA GLY A 129 -0.74 12.01 12.21
C GLY A 129 -0.77 13.42 11.60
N GLY A 130 -0.30 13.59 10.37
CA GLY A 130 -0.38 14.85 9.64
C GLY A 130 -1.75 15.04 8.98
N SER A 131 -2.30 16.26 8.99
CA SER A 131 -3.55 16.61 8.28
C SER A 131 -3.49 16.40 6.76
N MET A 132 -2.28 16.33 6.22
CA MET A 132 -1.97 16.12 4.80
C MET A 132 -1.70 14.64 4.45
N GLU A 133 -1.77 13.72 5.42
CA GLU A 133 -1.51 12.28 5.22
C GLU A 133 -2.40 11.71 4.10
N ALA A 134 -1.78 10.99 3.17
CA ALA A 134 -2.49 10.35 2.07
C ALA A 134 -3.23 9.12 2.60
N PRO A 135 -4.52 8.93 2.27
CA PRO A 135 -5.32 7.86 2.86
C PRO A 135 -4.93 6.45 2.40
N PHE A 136 -4.25 6.31 1.27
CA PHE A 136 -3.93 5.03 0.66
C PHE A 136 -2.42 4.77 0.69
N VAL A 137 -2.03 3.64 1.28
CA VAL A 137 -0.65 3.20 1.33
C VAL A 137 -0.45 2.11 0.29
N ILE A 138 0.29 2.40 -0.77
CA ILE A 138 0.44 1.50 -1.91
C ILE A 138 1.92 1.24 -2.15
N ALA A 139 2.33 -0.02 -2.06
CA ALA A 139 3.68 -0.43 -2.40
C ALA A 139 3.88 -0.40 -3.92
N ASN A 140 4.92 0.29 -4.36
CA ASN A 140 5.44 0.32 -5.72
C ASN A 140 6.42 -0.83 -5.98
N SER A 141 6.99 -1.43 -4.92
CA SER A 141 7.98 -2.49 -5.00
C SER A 141 7.76 -3.61 -3.98
N MET A 142 8.21 -4.82 -4.32
CA MET A 142 8.29 -5.95 -3.38
C MET A 142 9.22 -5.69 -2.20
N ARG A 143 10.15 -4.74 -2.30
CA ARG A 143 10.96 -4.29 -1.15
C ARG A 143 10.08 -3.69 -0.05
N GLU A 144 9.06 -2.93 -0.40
CA GLU A 144 8.28 -2.14 0.56
C GLU A 144 7.25 -2.98 1.32
N VAL A 145 7.01 -4.21 0.88
CA VAL A 145 6.15 -5.18 1.58
C VAL A 145 6.93 -6.15 2.47
N GLN A 146 8.27 -6.15 2.37
CA GLN A 146 9.13 -6.96 3.22
C GLN A 146 9.26 -6.32 4.61
N PRO A 147 9.24 -7.11 5.70
CA PRO A 147 9.60 -6.60 7.00
C PRO A 147 11.04 -6.08 6.96
N GLU A 148 11.24 -4.81 7.33
CA GLU A 148 12.58 -4.25 7.46
C GLU A 148 13.31 -4.95 8.61
N ILE A 149 14.43 -5.59 8.29
CA ILE A 149 15.37 -6.08 9.31
C ILE A 149 16.43 -4.99 9.47
N ASN A 150 16.41 -4.30 10.61
CA ASN A 150 17.48 -3.38 10.96
C ASN A 150 18.72 -4.17 11.37
N LEU A 151 19.58 -4.46 10.40
CA LEU A 151 20.88 -5.08 10.64
C LEU A 151 21.83 -4.04 11.23
N LEU A 152 22.04 -4.11 12.55
CA LEU A 152 23.07 -3.31 13.24
C LEU A 152 24.38 -4.09 13.20
N VAL A 153 25.30 -3.67 12.32
CA VAL A 153 26.64 -4.25 12.22
C VAL A 153 27.62 -3.35 12.97
N SER A 154 28.35 -3.91 13.92
CA SER A 154 29.43 -3.23 14.63
C SER A 154 30.67 -4.11 14.66
N PRO A 155 31.86 -3.57 14.34
CA PRO A 155 33.12 -4.30 14.53
C PRO A 155 33.54 -4.36 16.01
N VAL A 156 32.87 -3.60 16.88
CA VAL A 156 33.09 -3.57 18.34
C VAL A 156 32.10 -4.54 18.98
N PRO A 157 32.55 -5.69 19.53
CA PRO A 157 31.69 -6.74 20.07
C PRO A 157 30.76 -6.25 21.19
N GLU A 158 31.22 -5.29 22.00
CA GLU A 158 30.46 -4.75 23.13
C GLU A 158 29.22 -3.96 22.71
N ARG A 159 29.15 -3.55 21.43
CA ARG A 159 28.02 -2.82 20.85
C ARG A 159 27.00 -3.74 20.16
N LEU A 160 27.25 -5.04 20.09
CA LEU A 160 26.32 -6.00 19.52
C LEU A 160 25.16 -6.26 20.51
N PHE A 161 23.93 -6.25 19.98
CA PHE A 161 22.73 -6.56 20.76
C PHE A 161 22.70 -8.04 21.20
N ALA A 162 23.18 -8.93 20.34
CA ALA A 162 23.32 -10.35 20.64
C ALA A 162 24.72 -10.62 21.21
N ARG A 163 24.77 -11.23 22.40
CA ARG A 163 26.00 -11.80 22.97
C ARG A 163 25.98 -13.31 22.75
N THR A 164 27.12 -13.88 22.43
CA THR A 164 27.29 -15.34 22.34
C THR A 164 26.96 -15.96 23.72
N PRO A 165 26.00 -16.88 23.81
CA PRO A 165 25.71 -17.59 25.07
C PRO A 165 26.90 -18.44 25.53
N ASP A 166 27.02 -18.64 26.84
CA ASP A 166 28.06 -19.49 27.41
C ASP A 166 27.96 -20.92 26.86
N GLY A 167 29.10 -21.47 26.42
CA GLY A 167 29.21 -22.85 25.91
C GLY A 167 28.91 -23.02 24.42
N VAL A 168 28.67 -21.95 23.67
CA VAL A 168 28.56 -21.98 22.21
C VAL A 168 29.95 -21.79 21.59
N ALA A 169 30.33 -22.69 20.68
CA ALA A 169 31.61 -22.60 19.98
C ALA A 169 31.66 -21.38 19.05
N ASP A 170 32.83 -20.77 18.94
CA ASP A 170 33.05 -19.67 18.00
C ASP A 170 32.86 -20.14 16.56
N TRP A 171 32.18 -19.30 15.77
CA TRP A 171 31.98 -19.57 14.35
C TRP A 171 33.27 -19.27 13.60
N ILE A 172 33.87 -20.29 12.98
CA ILE A 172 35.09 -20.17 12.19
C ILE A 172 34.67 -20.01 10.73
N LEU A 173 35.10 -18.91 10.10
CA LEU A 173 34.89 -18.72 8.66
C LEU A 173 35.59 -19.87 7.92
N PRO A 174 34.91 -20.58 7.00
CA PRO A 174 35.57 -21.58 6.16
C PRO A 174 36.72 -20.92 5.42
N ALA A 175 37.90 -21.54 5.45
CA ALA A 175 39.00 -21.11 4.60
C ALA A 175 38.61 -21.40 3.14
N ASP A 176 38.82 -20.43 2.26
CA ASP A 176 38.77 -20.69 0.83
C ASP A 176 39.84 -21.75 0.52
N GLU A 177 39.41 -22.94 0.11
CA GLU A 177 40.34 -23.91 -0.51
C GLU A 177 40.70 -23.33 -1.88
N GLU A 178 41.89 -22.72 -1.98
CA GLU A 178 42.50 -22.41 -3.26
C GLU A 178 42.81 -23.73 -3.99
N ASP A 179 41.95 -24.11 -4.94
CA ASP A 179 42.25 -25.05 -6.04
C ASP A 179 41.86 -24.45 -7.39
#